data_AF-A0A939IBU5-F1
#
_entry.id   AF-A0A939IBU5-F1
#
_cell.length_a   1.000
_cell.length_b   1.000
_cell.length_c   1.000
_cell.angle_alpha   90.00
_cell.angle_beta   90.00
_cell.angle_gamma   90.00
#
_symmetry.space_group_name_H-M   'P 1'
#
loop_
_entity.id
_entity.type
_entity.pdbx_description
1 polymer ?
#
loop_
_entity_poly.entity_id
_entity_poly.type
_entity_poly.pdbx_seq_one_letter_code
_entity_poly.pdbx_strand_id
1 'polypeptide(L)'
;AAGKAAMTSKYGDAGARPVHLDARMLNGILKLNTEHGFRFDLTEIAGGDHSANSRHYAGLAFDTSSINGVHVSRTNQAVAGFKQACKQLGATEVLGPGDAGHDSHVHCAWPRS
;
A
#
# COMPACT_ATOMS: atom_id res chain seq x y z
N ALA A 1 9.45 -5.26 16.04
CA ALA A 1 10.37 -5.41 14.88
C ALA A 1 11.77 -4.96 15.27
N ALA A 2 12.83 -5.51 14.67
CA ALA A 2 14.23 -5.23 15.03
C ALA A 2 14.88 -4.07 14.24
N GLY A 3 14.10 -3.28 13.50
CA GLY A 3 14.59 -2.13 12.71
C GLY A 3 15.43 -2.46 11.47
N LYS A 4 15.48 -3.74 11.07
CA LYS A 4 16.22 -4.19 9.87
C LYS A 4 15.42 -3.91 8.60
N ALA A 5 16.12 -3.87 7.47
CA ALA A 5 15.51 -3.77 6.15
C ALA A 5 14.52 -4.92 5.89
N ALA A 6 13.45 -4.64 5.16
CA ALA A 6 12.58 -5.64 4.57
C ALA A 6 13.23 -6.24 3.32
N MET A 7 12.76 -7.39 2.86
CA MET A 7 13.21 -8.01 1.62
C MET A 7 12.08 -7.99 0.60
N THR A 8 12.40 -7.60 -0.64
CA THR A 8 11.49 -7.79 -1.77
C THR A 8 11.41 -9.27 -2.17
N SER A 9 10.34 -9.65 -2.86
CA SER A 9 10.12 -11.04 -3.30
C SER A 9 11.12 -11.46 -4.38
N LYS A 10 11.70 -12.66 -4.24
CA LYS A 10 12.63 -13.22 -5.25
C LYS A 10 12.00 -13.35 -6.64
N TYR A 11 10.69 -13.61 -6.70
CA TYR A 11 9.95 -13.85 -7.93
C TYR A 11 9.43 -12.57 -8.60
N GLY A 12 9.58 -11.40 -7.97
CA GLY A 12 9.17 -10.13 -8.58
C GLY A 12 10.27 -9.53 -9.45
N ASP A 13 9.91 -8.57 -10.32
CA ASP A 13 10.84 -7.85 -11.22
C ASP A 13 12.10 -7.28 -10.55
N ALA A 14 12.05 -6.95 -9.25
CA ALA A 14 13.21 -6.44 -8.51
C ALA A 14 14.14 -7.53 -7.94
N GLY A 15 13.74 -8.81 -8.00
CA GLY A 15 14.39 -9.91 -7.30
C GLY A 15 14.39 -9.73 -5.78
N ALA A 16 15.19 -10.54 -5.08
CA ALA A 16 15.35 -10.41 -3.62
C ALA A 16 16.40 -9.34 -3.30
N ARG A 17 15.94 -8.15 -2.88
CA ARG A 17 16.80 -7.04 -2.45
C ARG A 17 16.33 -6.45 -1.12
N PRO A 18 17.27 -6.00 -0.27
CA PRO A 18 16.91 -5.29 0.95
C PRO A 18 16.35 -3.91 0.63
N VAL A 19 15.31 -3.52 1.36
CA VAL A 19 14.69 -2.19 1.24
C VAL A 19 14.30 -1.65 2.62
N HIS A 20 14.55 -0.38 2.85
CA HIS A 20 14.10 0.31 4.06
C HIS A 20 12.68 0.82 3.84
N LEU A 21 11.80 0.55 4.80
CA LEU A 21 10.43 1.05 4.76
C LEU A 21 10.41 2.51 5.18
N ASP A 22 9.72 3.35 4.40
CA ASP A 22 9.62 4.77 4.67
C ASP A 22 8.75 5.03 5.90
N ALA A 23 9.27 5.82 6.85
CA ALA A 23 8.57 6.13 8.09
C ALA A 23 7.26 6.90 7.85
N ARG A 24 7.16 7.70 6.78
CA ARG A 24 5.94 8.43 6.41
C ARG A 24 4.85 7.45 5.97
N MET A 25 5.22 6.44 5.18
CA MET A 25 4.31 5.35 4.79
C MET A 25 3.83 4.56 6.01
N LEU A 26 4.76 4.12 6.88
CA LEU A 26 4.41 3.37 8.09
C LEU A 26 3.49 4.17 9.03
N ASN A 27 3.76 5.47 9.18
CA ASN A 27 2.92 6.36 9.96
C ASN A 27 1.54 6.58 9.30
N GLY A 28 1.49 6.64 7.97
CA GLY A 28 0.24 6.69 7.21
C GLY A 28 -0.61 5.45 7.45
N ILE A 29 -0.02 4.25 7.37
CA ILE A 29 -0.70 2.99 7.69
C ILE A 29 -1.29 3.02 9.10
N LEU A 30 -0.53 3.48 10.10
CA LEU A 30 -1.03 3.61 11.47
C LEU A 30 -2.24 4.56 11.56
N LYS A 31 -2.11 5.75 10.96
CA LYS A 31 -3.15 6.81 11.01
C LYS A 31 -4.43 6.46 10.26
N LEU A 32 -4.36 5.64 9.21
CA LEU A 32 -5.57 5.12 8.55
C LEU A 32 -6.49 4.39 9.56
N ASN A 33 -5.93 3.73 10.55
CA ASN A 33 -6.70 3.15 11.65
C ASN A 33 -6.97 4.18 12.76
N THR A 34 -5.93 4.78 13.33
CA THR A 34 -6.05 5.52 14.59
C THR A 34 -6.72 6.90 14.45
N GLU A 35 -6.65 7.51 13.27
CA GLU A 35 -7.22 8.84 13.00
C GLU A 35 -8.42 8.78 12.04
N HIS A 36 -8.39 7.88 11.05
CA HIS A 36 -9.47 7.74 10.07
C HIS A 36 -10.45 6.59 10.36
N GLY A 37 -10.16 5.73 11.33
CA GLY A 37 -11.08 4.68 11.80
C GLY A 37 -11.24 3.47 10.88
N PHE A 38 -10.40 3.32 9.84
CA PHE A 38 -10.48 2.19 8.93
C PHE A 38 -9.94 0.91 9.58
N ARG A 39 -10.62 -0.22 9.32
CA ARG A 39 -10.09 -1.56 9.57
C ARG A 39 -9.72 -2.17 8.22
N PHE A 40 -8.49 -2.62 8.06
CA PHE A 40 -8.03 -3.12 6.77
C PHE A 40 -6.91 -4.14 6.96
N ASP A 41 -6.69 -4.96 5.94
CA ASP A 41 -5.55 -5.85 5.86
C ASP A 41 -4.36 -5.17 5.16
N LEU A 42 -3.17 -5.74 5.34
CA LEU A 42 -2.01 -5.42 4.51
C LEU A 42 -1.65 -6.70 3.76
N THR A 43 -1.80 -6.69 2.43
CA THR A 43 -1.42 -7.82 1.60
C THR A 43 0.04 -7.73 1.19
N GLU A 44 0.49 -6.53 0.82
CA GLU A 44 1.84 -6.31 0.31
C GLU A 44 2.44 -4.99 0.83
N ILE A 45 3.75 -4.97 1.05
CA ILE A 45 4.53 -3.76 1.38
C ILE A 45 5.79 -3.73 0.52
N ALA A 46 6.75 -4.61 0.80
CA ALA A 46 7.97 -4.76 -0.02
C ALA A 46 7.96 -6.04 -0.86
N GLY A 47 7.16 -7.03 -0.49
CA GLY A 47 6.94 -8.26 -1.26
C GLY A 47 5.93 -8.05 -2.39
N GLY A 48 5.69 -9.12 -3.15
CA GLY A 48 4.81 -9.10 -4.31
C GLY A 48 5.56 -9.13 -5.63
N ASP A 49 4.81 -9.23 -6.72
CA ASP A 49 5.32 -9.02 -8.08
C ASP A 49 4.65 -7.80 -8.70
N HIS A 50 5.48 -6.80 -8.99
CA HIS A 50 5.08 -5.53 -9.55
C HIS A 50 6.05 -5.14 -10.66
N SER A 51 5.63 -4.17 -11.48
CA SER A 51 6.53 -3.56 -12.47
C SER A 51 7.86 -3.09 -11.85
N ALA A 52 8.94 -3.21 -12.61
CA ALA A 52 10.31 -2.88 -12.17
C ALA A 52 10.47 -1.53 -11.43
N ASN A 53 9.67 -0.51 -11.79
CA ASN A 53 9.72 0.83 -11.19
C ASN A 53 8.72 1.04 -10.04
N SER A 54 8.06 -0.03 -9.56
CA SER A 54 7.10 0.02 -8.46
C SER A 54 7.70 0.62 -7.19
N ARG A 55 6.85 1.35 -6.46
CA ARG A 55 7.20 1.92 -5.16
C ARG A 55 7.25 0.88 -4.03
N HIS A 56 6.64 -0.30 -4.21
CA HIS A 56 6.81 -1.43 -3.28
C HIS A 56 8.29 -1.79 -3.13
N TYR A 57 8.99 -1.90 -4.27
CA TYR A 57 10.41 -2.23 -4.27
C TYR A 57 11.32 -1.12 -3.74
N ALA A 58 10.75 0.06 -3.43
CA ALA A 58 11.44 1.16 -2.77
C ALA A 58 11.00 1.36 -1.31
N GLY A 59 10.13 0.48 -0.78
CA GLY A 59 9.65 0.56 0.60
C GLY A 59 8.68 1.72 0.85
N LEU A 60 8.00 2.16 -0.21
CA LEU A 60 7.18 3.38 -0.24
C LEU A 60 5.69 3.09 -0.45
N ALA A 61 5.28 1.83 -0.62
CA ALA A 61 3.92 1.46 -0.95
C ALA A 61 3.39 0.34 -0.04
N PHE A 62 2.06 0.27 0.06
CA PHE A 62 1.36 -0.89 0.57
C PHE A 62 0.07 -1.14 -0.22
N ASP A 63 -0.38 -2.39 -0.19
CA ASP A 63 -1.66 -2.82 -0.75
C ASP A 63 -2.58 -3.36 0.34
N THR A 64 -3.89 -3.16 0.16
CA THR A 64 -4.96 -3.75 0.98
C THR A 64 -6.02 -4.36 0.09
N SER A 65 -6.51 -5.55 0.44
CA SER A 65 -7.57 -6.27 -0.26
C SER A 65 -8.91 -6.23 0.48
N SER A 66 -8.94 -5.76 1.72
CA SER A 66 -10.18 -5.61 2.48
C SER A 66 -10.21 -4.33 3.30
N ILE A 67 -11.33 -3.62 3.24
CA ILE A 67 -11.57 -2.38 3.98
C ILE A 67 -12.91 -2.51 4.70
N ASN A 68 -12.88 -2.24 6.01
CA ASN A 68 -13.98 -2.40 6.97
C ASN A 68 -14.62 -3.80 6.93
N GLY A 69 -13.79 -4.83 6.75
CA GLY A 69 -14.23 -6.23 6.67
C GLY A 69 -14.88 -6.63 5.35
N VAL A 70 -14.90 -5.73 4.35
CA VAL A 70 -15.45 -5.98 3.02
C VAL A 70 -14.30 -5.99 2.00
N HIS A 71 -14.28 -6.98 1.11
CA HIS A 71 -13.29 -7.03 0.04
C HIS A 71 -13.30 -5.76 -0.81
N VAL A 72 -12.14 -5.31 -1.28
CA VAL A 72 -12.03 -4.16 -2.17
C VAL A 72 -12.65 -4.50 -3.51
N SER A 73 -13.60 -3.66 -3.93
CA SER A 73 -14.27 -3.74 -5.23
C SER A 73 -14.95 -2.41 -5.52
N ARG A 74 -15.53 -2.25 -6.72
CA ARG A 74 -16.32 -1.05 -7.08
C ARG A 74 -17.58 -0.85 -6.22
N THR A 75 -18.05 -1.89 -5.53
CA THR A 75 -19.25 -1.82 -4.68
C THR A 75 -18.94 -1.56 -3.21
N ASN A 76 -17.67 -1.69 -2.79
CA ASN A 76 -17.26 -1.35 -1.43
C ASN A 76 -17.21 0.18 -1.26
N GLN A 77 -18.21 0.72 -0.58
CA GLN A 77 -18.38 2.17 -0.37
C GLN A 77 -17.23 2.82 0.42
N ALA A 78 -16.45 2.05 1.19
CA ALA A 78 -15.33 2.58 1.95
C ALA A 78 -14.09 2.89 1.09
N VAL A 79 -13.98 2.32 -0.11
CA VAL A 79 -12.81 2.44 -0.99
C VAL A 79 -12.48 3.89 -1.32
N ALA A 80 -13.48 4.69 -1.68
CA ALA A 80 -13.26 6.09 -2.04
C ALA A 80 -12.72 6.91 -0.85
N GLY A 81 -13.30 6.70 0.33
CA GLY A 81 -12.83 7.34 1.58
C GLY A 81 -11.42 6.89 1.96
N PHE A 82 -11.11 5.61 1.80
CA PHE A 82 -9.78 5.06 2.10
C PHE A 82 -8.71 5.64 1.15
N LYS A 83 -8.98 5.66 -0.16
CA LYS A 83 -8.08 6.31 -1.15
C LYS A 83 -7.86 7.78 -0.80
N GLN A 84 -8.90 8.49 -0.40
CA GLN A 84 -8.78 9.91 0.00
C GLN A 84 -7.93 10.08 1.26
N ALA A 85 -8.11 9.22 2.28
CA ALA A 85 -7.30 9.25 3.49
C ALA A 85 -5.81 8.98 3.19
N CYS A 86 -5.49 8.02 2.32
CA CYS A 86 -4.10 7.82 1.87
C CYS A 86 -3.49 9.10 1.29
N LYS A 87 -4.24 9.84 0.45
CA LYS A 87 -3.78 11.12 -0.13
C LYS A 87 -3.57 12.19 0.94
N GLN A 88 -4.49 12.30 1.91
CA GLN A 88 -4.36 13.23 3.03
C GLN A 88 -3.12 12.95 3.89
N LEU A 89 -2.70 11.69 3.95
CA LEU A 89 -1.51 11.23 4.67
C LEU A 89 -0.22 11.30 3.83
N GLY A 90 -0.29 11.87 2.62
CA GLY A 90 0.87 12.18 1.78
C GLY A 90 1.18 11.15 0.69
N ALA A 91 0.35 10.13 0.48
CA ALA A 91 0.47 9.27 -0.67
C ALA A 91 0.18 10.05 -1.97
N THR A 92 1.03 9.89 -2.98
CA THR A 92 0.92 10.59 -4.28
C THR A 92 0.49 9.67 -5.41
N GLU A 93 0.60 8.36 -5.22
CA GLU A 93 0.05 7.34 -6.10
C GLU A 93 -0.94 6.51 -5.31
N VAL A 94 -2.22 6.63 -5.68
CA VAL A 94 -3.32 5.97 -4.99
C VAL A 94 -4.25 5.36 -6.02
N LEU A 95 -4.16 4.04 -6.17
CA LEU A 95 -4.85 3.26 -7.20
C LEU A 95 -5.84 2.30 -6.54
N GLY A 96 -6.87 1.88 -7.26
CA GLY A 96 -7.86 0.92 -6.79
C GLY A 96 -8.90 0.61 -7.87
N PRO A 97 -10.08 0.10 -7.52
CA PRO A 97 -11.09 -0.28 -8.50
C PRO A 97 -11.40 0.83 -9.52
N GLY A 98 -11.26 0.49 -10.81
CA GLY A 98 -11.31 1.43 -11.93
C GLY A 98 -9.93 1.83 -12.51
N ASP A 99 -8.84 1.61 -11.78
CA ASP A 99 -7.47 1.74 -12.26
C ASP A 99 -6.98 0.40 -12.82
N ALA A 100 -6.26 0.42 -13.94
CA ALA A 100 -5.80 -0.80 -14.61
C ALA A 100 -4.95 -1.67 -13.67
N GLY A 101 -5.34 -2.95 -13.50
CA GLY A 101 -4.65 -3.90 -12.62
C GLY A 101 -5.01 -3.82 -11.13
N HIS A 102 -5.92 -2.92 -10.72
CA HIS A 102 -6.21 -2.65 -9.30
C HIS A 102 -7.69 -2.87 -8.93
N ASP A 103 -8.42 -3.74 -9.64
CA ASP A 103 -9.85 -3.94 -9.42
C ASP A 103 -10.21 -4.65 -8.08
N SER A 104 -9.24 -5.29 -7.42
CA SER A 104 -9.43 -6.11 -6.21
C SER A 104 -8.64 -5.66 -4.98
N HIS A 105 -7.91 -4.56 -5.05
CA HIS A 105 -7.12 -4.02 -3.94
C HIS A 105 -6.97 -2.50 -4.06
N VAL A 106 -6.61 -1.83 -2.98
CA VAL A 106 -6.18 -0.42 -3.01
C VAL A 106 -4.68 -0.38 -2.80
N HIS A 107 -3.99 0.32 -3.70
CA HIS A 107 -2.57 0.62 -3.63
C HIS A 107 -2.37 2.05 -3.15
N CYS A 108 -1.56 2.26 -2.11
CA CYS A 108 -1.21 3.58 -1.61
C CYS A 108 0.30 3.73 -1.50
N ALA A 109 0.88 4.74 -2.17
CA ALA A 109 2.31 4.92 -2.22
C ALA A 109 2.79 6.38 -2.09
N TRP A 110 3.88 6.55 -1.33
CA TRP A 110 4.51 7.83 -1.02
C TRP A 110 5.54 8.25 -2.07
N PRO A 111 5.78 9.55 -2.27
CA PRO A 111 6.75 10.01 -3.24
C PRO A 111 8.17 9.60 -2.84
N ARG A 112 8.99 9.28 -3.86
CA ARG A 112 10.45 9.22 -3.70
C ARG A 112 10.92 10.62 -3.29
N SER A 113 11.87 10.68 -2.36
CA SER A 113 12.54 11.92 -1.93
C SER A 113 13.35 12.54 -3.06
#